data_AF-A0A1I1Z8M0-F1
#
_entry.id   AF-A0A1I1Z8M0-F1
#
_cell.length_a   1.000
_cell.length_b   1.000
_cell.length_c   1.000
_cell.angle_alpha   90.00
_cell.angle_beta   90.00
_cell.angle_gamma   90.00
#
_symmetry.space_group_name_H-M   'P 1'
#
loop_
_entity.id
_entity.type
_entity.pdbx_description
1 polymer ?
#
loop_
_entity_poly.entity_id
_entity_poly.type
_entity_poly.pdbx_seq_one_letter_code
_entity_poly.pdbx_strand_id
1 'polypeptide(L)'
;MHRSPGWLRTLLGLSIGALLSATCGPPGPPGGDCRFDPNCPGGIGAFCDDDDECSSGHCCDKKECDGGMCTFECDSDPECPAGLLCEHNRCFYACSTAADCAAGQKCKHRVCEWD
;
A
#
# COMPACT_ATOMS: atom_id res chain seq x y z
N MET A 1 -31.94 -49.30 -33.61
CA MET A 1 -31.57 -48.21 -32.68
C MET A 1 -30.18 -48.47 -32.11
N HIS A 2 -29.09 -48.16 -32.81
CA HIS A 2 -27.74 -48.16 -32.22
C HIS A 2 -26.88 -47.15 -33.00
N ARG A 3 -26.54 -46.02 -32.36
CA ARG A 3 -25.69 -44.95 -32.88
C ARG A 3 -24.42 -44.91 -32.03
N SER A 4 -23.28 -45.22 -32.64
CA SER A 4 -21.93 -45.06 -32.08
C SER A 4 -21.51 -43.56 -32.12
N PRO A 5 -20.25 -43.20 -31.80
CA PRO A 5 -19.62 -43.12 -30.49
C PRO A 5 -19.17 -41.67 -30.17
N GLY A 6 -19.35 -41.19 -28.94
CA GLY A 6 -18.98 -39.84 -28.51
C GLY A 6 -17.71 -39.83 -27.67
N TRP A 7 -16.74 -39.02 -28.07
CA TRP A 7 -15.38 -38.91 -27.54
C TRP A 7 -15.31 -38.56 -26.06
N LEU A 8 -14.56 -39.36 -25.28
CA LEU A 8 -14.22 -39.05 -23.89
C LEU A 8 -13.06 -38.04 -23.88
N ARG A 9 -13.40 -36.76 -23.69
CA ARG A 9 -12.47 -35.64 -23.63
C ARG A 9 -11.67 -35.66 -22.33
N THR A 10 -10.36 -35.61 -22.49
CA THR A 10 -9.34 -35.30 -21.49
C THR A 10 -9.70 -34.03 -20.72
N LEU A 11 -9.74 -34.10 -19.38
CA LEU A 11 -9.73 -32.91 -18.52
C LEU A 11 -8.35 -32.84 -17.84
N LEU A 12 -7.44 -32.17 -18.55
CA LEU A 12 -6.30 -31.48 -17.95
C LEU A 12 -6.83 -30.21 -17.28
N GLY A 13 -6.26 -29.88 -16.12
CA GLY A 13 -6.26 -28.51 -15.61
C GLY A 13 -7.09 -28.28 -14.36
N LEU A 14 -6.67 -27.47 -13.41
CA LEU A 14 -5.46 -26.67 -13.28
C LEU A 14 -5.27 -26.47 -11.77
N SER A 15 -4.01 -26.52 -11.33
CA SER A 15 -3.61 -26.18 -9.98
C SER A 15 -4.10 -24.78 -9.67
N ILE A 16 -5.08 -24.65 -8.78
CA ILE A 16 -5.45 -23.35 -8.22
C ILE A 16 -4.34 -23.03 -7.21
N GLY A 17 -3.28 -22.40 -7.72
CA GLY A 17 -2.34 -21.70 -6.87
C GLY A 17 -3.14 -20.61 -6.17
N ALA A 18 -3.34 -20.77 -4.86
CA ALA A 18 -3.77 -19.69 -4.01
C ALA A 18 -2.65 -18.63 -4.08
N LEU A 19 -2.86 -17.64 -4.94
CA LEU A 19 -2.14 -16.38 -4.84
C LEU A 19 -2.54 -15.82 -3.48
N LEU A 20 -1.65 -15.99 -2.50
CA LEU A 20 -1.69 -15.26 -1.24
C LEU A 20 -1.46 -13.81 -1.62
N SER A 21 -2.51 -13.14 -2.08
CA SER A 21 -2.56 -11.69 -2.04
C SER A 21 -2.34 -11.34 -0.59
N ALA A 22 -1.19 -10.76 -0.26
CA ALA A 22 -1.01 -10.02 0.98
C ALA A 22 -1.91 -8.80 0.87
N THR A 23 -3.22 -9.02 1.00
CA THR A 23 -4.19 -7.95 1.12
C THR A 23 -3.92 -7.35 2.48
N CYS A 24 -3.33 -6.15 2.47
CA CYS A 24 -3.26 -5.33 3.66
C CYS A 24 -4.65 -5.25 4.29
N GLY A 25 -4.68 -5.38 5.61
CA GLY A 25 -5.92 -5.57 6.37
C GLY A 25 -6.86 -4.35 6.29
N PRO A 26 -8.09 -4.49 6.81
CA PRO A 26 -9.02 -3.38 6.94
C PRO A 26 -8.37 -2.20 7.70
N PRO A 27 -8.80 -0.95 7.43
CA PRO A 27 -8.19 0.24 8.00
C PRO A 27 -8.07 0.15 9.52
N GLY A 28 -6.84 0.22 10.03
CA GLY A 28 -6.56 0.24 11.46
C GLY A 28 -6.93 1.57 12.12
N PRO A 29 -6.86 1.64 13.46
CA PRO A 29 -7.01 2.90 14.18
C PRO A 29 -5.98 3.92 13.65
N PRO A 30 -6.27 5.23 13.67
CA PRO A 30 -5.31 6.24 13.24
C PRO A 30 -4.05 6.12 14.10
N GLY A 31 -3.01 5.49 13.54
CA GLY A 31 -1.65 5.56 14.07
C GLY A 31 -1.26 7.03 14.13
N GLY A 32 -0.58 7.43 15.21
CA GLY A 32 -0.09 8.80 15.37
C GLY A 32 0.58 9.27 14.09
N ASP A 33 0.28 10.49 13.67
CA ASP A 33 0.74 11.04 12.42
C ASP A 33 2.27 11.21 12.44
N CYS A 34 2.98 10.43 11.63
CA CYS A 34 4.45 10.47 11.56
C CYS A 34 4.95 11.51 10.56
N ARG A 35 4.13 12.54 10.34
CA ARG A 35 4.30 13.53 9.28
C ARG A 35 5.65 14.24 9.36
N PHE A 36 6.08 14.58 10.56
CA PHE A 36 7.32 15.34 10.79
C PHE A 36 8.44 14.51 11.42
N ASP A 37 8.13 13.31 11.91
CA ASP A 37 9.08 12.37 12.47
C ASP A 37 8.79 10.95 11.98
N PRO A 38 9.49 10.50 10.92
CA PRO A 38 9.33 9.15 10.37
C PRO A 38 9.87 8.04 11.29
N ASN A 39 10.57 8.35 12.39
CA ASN A 39 11.07 7.32 13.32
C ASN A 39 10.04 6.92 14.39
N CYS A 40 8.79 7.35 14.22
CA CYS A 40 7.68 6.93 15.06
C CYS A 40 7.40 5.41 14.93
N PRO A 41 6.72 4.79 15.91
CA PRO A 41 6.40 3.37 15.84
C PRO A 41 5.17 3.11 14.94
N GLY A 42 5.42 2.72 13.69
CA GLY A 42 4.45 2.06 12.79
C GLY A 42 3.24 2.89 12.34
N GLY A 43 3.19 4.18 12.65
CA GLY A 43 2.14 5.09 12.16
C GLY A 43 2.28 5.37 10.66
N ILE A 44 1.30 6.05 10.06
CA ILE A 44 1.43 6.45 8.65
C ILE A 44 2.55 7.48 8.54
N GLY A 45 3.47 7.27 7.60
CA GLY A 45 4.68 8.07 7.48
C GLY A 45 5.90 7.49 8.21
N ALA A 46 5.72 6.44 9.01
CA ALA A 46 6.83 5.76 9.69
C ALA A 46 7.74 5.07 8.68
N PHE A 47 9.04 5.04 8.94
CA PHE A 47 9.93 4.10 8.27
C PHE A 47 9.54 2.66 8.62
N CYS A 48 9.76 1.77 7.66
CA CYS A 48 9.54 0.35 7.85
C CYS A 48 10.49 -0.41 6.93
N ASP A 49 10.96 -1.56 7.40
CA ASP A 49 11.61 -2.54 6.55
C ASP A 49 10.63 -3.60 6.05
N ASP A 50 9.51 -3.88 6.72
CA ASP A 50 8.48 -4.83 6.25
C ASP A 50 7.10 -4.49 6.87
N ASP A 51 6.02 -5.08 6.36
CA ASP A 51 4.62 -4.77 6.77
C ASP A 51 4.36 -4.96 8.28
N ASP A 52 5.05 -5.90 8.92
CA ASP A 52 4.88 -6.23 10.36
C ASP A 52 5.33 -5.08 11.29
N GLU A 53 6.12 -4.14 10.79
CA GLU A 53 6.54 -2.95 11.54
C GLU A 53 5.48 -1.84 11.53
N CYS A 54 4.52 -1.95 10.62
CA CYS A 54 3.45 -0.99 10.49
C CYS A 54 2.25 -1.34 11.38
N SER A 55 1.50 -0.30 11.76
CA SER A 55 0.23 -0.48 12.47
C SER A 55 -0.74 -1.28 11.62
N SER A 56 -1.67 -1.98 12.26
CA SER A 56 -2.62 -2.86 11.56
C SER A 56 -3.30 -2.14 10.40
N GLY A 57 -3.31 -2.77 9.22
CA GLY A 57 -3.94 -2.21 8.01
C GLY A 57 -3.05 -1.27 7.19
N HIS A 58 -1.83 -0.99 7.64
CA HIS A 58 -0.82 -0.27 6.85
C HIS A 58 0.08 -1.28 6.13
N CYS A 59 0.63 -0.90 4.98
CA CYS A 59 1.64 -1.64 4.24
C CYS A 59 2.95 -0.85 4.21
N CYS A 60 4.07 -1.56 4.17
CA CYS A 60 5.38 -0.98 3.96
C CYS A 60 5.66 -0.78 2.46
N ASP A 61 5.58 0.46 1.99
CA ASP A 61 5.89 0.78 0.60
C ASP A 61 7.35 1.15 0.42
N LYS A 62 8.11 0.28 -0.27
CA LYS A 62 9.56 0.46 -0.55
C LYS A 62 9.86 1.08 -1.90
N LYS A 63 8.87 1.17 -2.79
CA LYS A 63 9.11 1.50 -4.19
C LYS A 63 9.21 3.00 -4.39
N GLU A 64 8.45 3.77 -3.61
CA GLU A 64 8.45 5.23 -3.65
C GLU A 64 9.19 5.87 -2.47
N CYS A 65 9.57 5.08 -1.46
CA CYS A 65 10.29 5.55 -0.28
C CYS A 65 11.61 4.77 -0.14
N ASP A 66 12.75 5.44 -0.33
CA ASP A 66 14.13 4.90 -0.24
C ASP A 66 14.43 4.24 1.12
N GLY A 67 13.91 3.02 1.32
CA GLY A 67 13.98 2.27 2.57
C GLY A 67 12.63 1.75 3.10
N GLY A 68 11.50 2.26 2.62
CA GLY A 68 10.16 1.85 3.06
C GLY A 68 9.42 2.90 3.90
N MET A 69 8.12 3.04 3.68
CA MET A 69 7.23 3.84 4.54
C MET A 69 5.88 3.15 4.76
N CYS A 70 5.39 3.16 6.01
CA CYS A 70 4.04 2.70 6.34
C CYS A 70 2.99 3.62 5.72
N THR A 71 2.14 3.05 4.88
CA THR A 71 1.08 3.76 4.14
C THR A 71 -0.13 2.85 3.88
N PHE A 72 -1.14 3.34 3.17
CA PHE A 72 -2.26 2.55 2.66
C PHE A 72 -2.19 2.45 1.14
N GLU A 73 -2.76 1.37 0.60
CA GLU A 73 -3.11 1.33 -0.82
C GLU A 73 -4.33 2.21 -1.08
N CYS A 74 -4.37 2.84 -2.25
CA CYS A 74 -5.51 3.65 -2.70
C CYS A 74 -5.61 3.63 -4.21
N ASP A 75 -6.83 3.84 -4.72
CA ASP A 75 -7.07 4.16 -6.13
C ASP A 75 -7.40 5.65 -6.34
N SER A 76 -7.83 6.36 -5.29
CA SER A 76 -8.21 7.77 -5.33
C SER A 76 -8.10 8.50 -3.97
N ASP A 77 -7.96 9.83 -4.00
CA ASP A 77 -7.81 10.68 -2.80
C ASP A 77 -8.83 10.40 -1.66
N PRO A 78 -10.13 10.19 -1.92
CA PRO A 78 -11.12 9.98 -0.86
C PRO A 78 -10.95 8.70 -0.04
N GLU A 79 -10.15 7.74 -0.53
CA GLU A 79 -9.81 6.51 0.21
C GLU A 79 -8.76 6.77 1.28
N CYS A 80 -7.96 7.83 1.11
CA CYS A 80 -6.93 8.20 2.04
C CYS A 80 -7.51 8.93 3.26
N PRO A 81 -6.93 8.72 4.46
CA PRO A 81 -7.26 9.49 5.64
C PRO A 81 -7.11 11.00 5.44
N ALA A 82 -7.77 11.78 6.29
CA ALA A 82 -7.74 13.23 6.20
C ALA A 82 -6.30 13.79 6.21
N GLY A 83 -6.01 14.68 5.25
CA GLY A 83 -4.69 15.30 5.10
C GLY A 83 -3.70 14.49 4.26
N LEU A 84 -4.12 13.34 3.71
CA LEU A 84 -3.36 12.55 2.76
C LEU A 84 -4.00 12.62 1.36
N LEU A 85 -3.19 12.37 0.33
CA LEU A 85 -3.61 12.26 -1.07
C LEU A 85 -3.11 10.93 -1.64
N CYS A 86 -3.83 10.43 -2.63
CA CYS A 86 -3.47 9.22 -3.33
C CYS A 86 -2.54 9.55 -4.49
N GLU A 87 -1.28 9.14 -4.38
CA GLU A 87 -0.28 9.26 -5.44
C GLU A 87 0.43 7.92 -5.57
N HIS A 88 0.76 7.47 -6.79
CA HIS A 88 1.41 6.17 -7.00
C HIS A 88 0.69 4.96 -6.35
N ASN A 89 -0.65 5.02 -6.21
CA ASN A 89 -1.47 4.02 -5.54
C ASN A 89 -1.17 3.85 -4.04
N ARG A 90 -0.62 4.90 -3.43
CA ARG A 90 -0.28 4.97 -2.01
C ARG A 90 -0.74 6.30 -1.41
N CYS A 91 -1.10 6.30 -0.13
CA CYS A 91 -1.52 7.50 0.57
C CYS A 91 -0.33 8.24 1.18
N PHE A 92 -0.10 9.48 0.75
CA PHE A 92 1.00 10.32 1.25
C PHE A 92 0.47 11.62 1.86
N TYR A 93 1.23 12.23 2.77
CA TYR A 93 0.86 13.51 3.36
C TYR A 93 0.79 14.60 2.29
N ALA A 94 -0.34 15.32 2.26
CA ALA A 94 -0.50 16.47 1.38
C ALA A 94 0.44 17.60 1.79
N CYS A 95 1.05 18.27 0.82
CA CYS A 95 1.99 19.36 1.04
C CYS A 95 1.78 20.49 0.02
N SER A 96 2.19 21.70 0.42
CA SER A 96 2.34 22.84 -0.50
C SER A 96 3.81 23.24 -0.67
N THR A 97 4.63 22.96 0.34
CA THR A 97 6.06 23.26 0.39
C THR A 97 6.81 22.14 1.12
N ALA A 98 8.14 22.10 0.99
CA ALA A 98 8.96 21.11 1.70
C ALA A 98 8.87 21.23 3.24
N ALA A 99 8.49 22.39 3.78
CA ALA A 99 8.32 22.57 5.23
C ALA A 99 7.10 21.82 5.79
N ASP A 100 6.20 21.37 4.91
CA ASP A 100 5.03 20.59 5.27
C ASP A 100 5.34 19.09 5.46
N CYS A 101 6.58 18.68 5.18
CA CYS A 101 7.05 17.30 5.17
C CYS A 101 8.12 17.05 6.23
N ALA A 102 8.36 15.79 6.56
CA ALA A 102 9.47 15.39 7.43
C ALA A 102 10.83 15.86 6.87
N ALA A 103 11.80 16.02 7.77
CA ALA A 103 13.15 16.37 7.40
C ALA A 103 13.71 15.37 6.37
N GLY A 104 14.14 15.89 5.22
CA GLY A 104 14.69 15.10 4.11
C GLY A 104 13.68 14.73 3.02
N GLN A 105 12.37 14.80 3.29
CA GLN A 105 11.36 14.66 2.26
C GLN A 105 11.19 15.94 1.44
N LYS A 106 10.70 15.78 0.22
CA LYS A 106 10.36 16.88 -0.67
C LYS A 106 8.86 16.89 -0.93
N CYS A 107 8.34 18.09 -1.13
CA CYS A 107 6.98 18.24 -1.62
C CYS A 107 6.98 18.14 -3.15
N LYS A 108 6.53 17.01 -3.68
CA LYS A 108 6.43 16.73 -5.12
C LYS A 108 5.03 16.19 -5.41
N HIS A 109 4.45 16.53 -6.55
CA HIS A 109 3.07 16.16 -6.90
C HIS A 109 1.98 16.54 -5.85
N ARG A 110 2.28 17.49 -4.94
CA ARG A 110 1.46 17.88 -3.77
C ARG A 110 1.46 16.86 -2.63
N VAL A 111 2.39 15.90 -2.66
CA VAL A 111 2.63 14.92 -1.59
C VAL A 111 4.06 14.97 -1.07
N CYS A 112 4.23 14.54 0.17
CA CYS A 112 5.55 14.36 0.78
C CYS A 112 6.13 13.01 0.37
N GLU A 113 7.23 13.04 -0.38
CA GLU A 113 7.93 11.85 -0.88
C GLU A 113 9.46 12.02 -0.74
N TRP A 114 10.18 10.90 -0.74
CA TRP A 114 11.65 10.88 -0.79
C TRP A 114 12.13 11.05 -2.25
N ASP A 115 13.43 11.26 -2.47
CA ASP A 115 14.01 11.25 -3.83
C ASP A 115 14.37 9.85 -4.30
#